data_AF-R7T6R9-F1
#
_entry.id   AF-R7T6R9-F1
#
_cell.length_a   1.000
_cell.length_b   1.000
_cell.length_c   1.000
_cell.angle_alpha   90.00
_cell.angle_beta   90.00
_cell.angle_gamma   90.00
#
_symmetry.space_group_name_H-M   'P 1'
#
loop_
_entity.id
_entity.type
_entity.pdbx_description
1 polymer ?
#
loop_
_entity_poly.entity_id
_entity_poly.type
_entity_poly.pdbx_seq_one_letter_code
_entity_poly.pdbx_strand_id
1 'polypeptide(L)'
;VKKGIYPYDYISDLNKMKETQLPAKDQFYNILNGKGISDDEYQHAQNVWKTYNSDVFENFRKLCMNNYKLDPAWYYTSPGLAWDASLKITKVNLELIHDRQILDIIENGIRGGVAMISKRYSEANSPDIANYNPKKENVNISYIDANNLYGWAMSKKLPTHNFKLMNDDDLEEWKKHSCILFVDLEYPDNLHDLHNDLPLAPERL
;
A
#
# COMPACT_ATOMS: atom_id res chain seq x y z
N VAL A 1 10.71 -5.57 10.11
CA VAL A 1 11.30 -4.21 9.98
C VAL A 1 10.81 -3.37 11.15
N LYS A 2 11.71 -2.85 12.00
CA LYS A 2 11.34 -1.98 13.13
C LYS A 2 11.24 -0.53 12.61
N LYS A 3 10.28 0.26 13.10
CA LYS A 3 10.11 1.66 12.71
C LYS A 3 11.31 2.48 13.19
N GLY A 4 11.85 3.35 12.33
CA GLY A 4 12.93 4.25 12.70
C GLY A 4 12.49 5.28 13.75
N ILE A 5 13.40 5.63 14.66
CA ILE A 5 13.21 6.66 15.70
C ILE A 5 13.85 7.95 15.18
N TYR A 6 13.08 9.03 15.09
CA TYR A 6 13.53 10.30 14.50
C TYR A 6 13.16 11.50 15.40
N PRO A 7 14.08 12.44 15.68
CA PRO A 7 13.83 13.56 16.58
C PRO A 7 13.17 14.73 15.84
N TYR A 8 11.87 14.59 15.54
CA TYR A 8 11.11 15.51 14.68
C TYR A 8 11.22 16.99 15.11
N ASP A 9 11.02 17.29 16.40
CA ASP A 9 11.03 18.68 16.88
C ASP A 9 12.45 19.26 17.03
N TYR A 10 13.46 18.40 17.19
CA TYR A 10 14.84 18.85 17.19
C TYR A 10 15.22 19.40 15.83
N ILE A 11 14.79 18.77 14.73
CA ILE A 11 15.11 19.15 13.36
C ILE A 11 14.28 20.37 12.93
N SER A 12 14.64 21.52 13.49
CA SER A 12 13.97 22.80 13.25
C SER A 12 14.43 23.51 11.97
N ASP A 13 15.60 23.14 11.44
CA ASP A 13 16.21 23.82 10.30
C ASP A 13 17.21 22.91 9.56
N LEU A 14 17.68 23.39 8.40
CA LEU A 14 18.57 22.65 7.51
C LEU A 14 20.01 22.52 8.03
N ASN A 15 20.43 23.35 8.97
CA ASN A 15 21.79 23.27 9.50
C ASN A 15 21.92 22.09 10.47
N LYS A 16 20.86 21.80 11.24
CA LYS A 16 20.81 20.62 12.11
C LYS A 16 20.92 19.30 11.36
N MET A 17 20.55 19.29 10.08
CA MET A 17 20.70 18.12 9.21
C MET A 17 22.17 17.83 8.86
N LYS A 18 23.04 18.85 8.91
CA LYS A 18 24.47 18.74 8.63
C LYS A 18 25.27 18.26 9.85
N GLU A 19 24.62 18.07 11.00
CA GLU A 19 25.28 17.59 12.21
C GLU A 19 25.73 16.14 12.02
N THR A 20 26.95 15.86 12.49
CA THR A 20 27.59 14.56 12.33
C THR A 20 27.40 13.64 13.54
N GLN A 21 26.65 14.10 14.54
CA GLN A 21 26.37 13.38 15.77
C GLN A 21 24.87 13.23 15.98
N LEU A 22 24.47 12.11 16.58
CA LEU A 22 23.07 11.90 16.95
C LEU A 22 22.72 12.87 18.10
N PRO A 23 21.56 13.55 18.03
CA PRO A 23 21.07 14.39 19.13
C PRO A 23 20.98 13.63 20.45
N ALA A 24 21.07 14.35 21.56
CA ALA A 24 20.89 13.74 22.88
C ALA A 24 19.46 13.22 23.06
N LYS A 25 19.27 12.20 23.92
CA LYS A 25 17.98 11.50 24.10
C LYS A 25 16.83 12.45 24.47
N ASP A 26 17.09 13.47 25.26
CA ASP A 26 16.13 14.50 25.67
C ASP A 26 15.59 15.32 24.48
N GLN A 27 16.37 15.42 23.40
CA GLN A 27 15.98 16.13 22.17
C GLN A 27 15.04 15.30 21.27
N PHE A 28 14.74 14.05 21.63
CA PHE A 28 13.72 13.23 20.96
C PHE A 28 12.30 13.44 21.52
N TYR A 29 12.11 14.41 22.41
CA TYR A 29 10.78 14.80 22.85
C TYR A 29 9.92 15.24 21.66
N ASN A 30 8.73 14.66 21.53
CA ASN A 30 7.80 15.00 20.47
C ASN A 30 6.57 15.73 21.03
N ILE A 31 6.36 16.97 20.60
CA ILE A 31 5.27 17.84 21.07
C ILE A 31 3.91 17.30 20.65
N LEU A 32 3.80 16.66 19.48
CA LEU A 32 2.54 16.10 18.98
C LEU A 32 2.01 14.95 19.85
N ASN A 33 2.90 14.20 20.48
CA ASN A 33 2.51 13.06 21.30
C ASN A 33 2.79 13.26 22.80
N GLY A 34 3.43 14.38 23.18
CA GLY A 34 3.70 14.78 24.56
C GLY A 34 4.70 13.88 25.29
N LYS A 35 5.57 13.16 24.56
CA LYS A 35 6.46 12.16 25.15
C LYS A 35 7.81 12.09 24.45
N GLY A 36 8.84 11.78 25.24
CA GLY A 36 10.14 11.37 24.74
C GLY A 36 10.16 9.87 24.39
N ILE A 37 11.37 9.36 24.15
CA ILE A 37 11.61 7.96 23.79
C ILE A 37 12.19 7.17 24.97
N SER A 38 11.99 5.86 24.96
CA SER A 38 12.60 4.91 25.91
C SER A 38 14.11 4.72 25.67
N ASP A 39 14.82 4.11 26.62
CA ASP A 39 16.24 3.77 26.45
C ASP A 39 16.47 2.78 25.31
N ASP A 40 15.59 1.77 25.17
CA ASP A 40 15.65 0.79 24.08
C ASP A 40 15.47 1.44 22.70
N GLU A 41 14.57 2.43 22.60
CA GLU A 41 14.35 3.20 21.37
C GLU A 41 15.55 4.09 21.04
N TYR A 42 16.16 4.72 22.05
CA TYR A 42 17.37 5.52 21.84
C TYR A 42 18.56 4.64 21.43
N GLN A 43 18.73 3.47 22.05
CA GLN A 43 19.75 2.50 21.66
C GLN A 43 19.53 2.01 20.21
N HIS A 44 18.27 1.83 19.80
CA HIS A 44 17.94 1.53 18.41
C HIS A 44 18.31 2.68 17.47
N ALA A 45 18.01 3.93 17.85
CA ALA A 45 18.39 5.12 17.08
C ALA A 45 19.92 5.24 16.92
N GLN A 46 20.69 4.99 17.98
CA GLN A 46 22.15 4.95 17.94
C GLN A 46 22.68 3.85 17.01
N ASN A 47 22.08 2.66 17.03
CA ASN A 47 22.45 1.57 16.14
C ASN A 47 22.18 1.93 14.68
N VAL A 48 21.00 2.51 14.37
CA VAL A 48 20.65 2.98 13.03
C VAL A 48 21.62 4.07 12.57
N TRP A 49 21.91 5.06 13.43
CA TRP A 49 22.87 6.12 13.14
C TRP A 49 24.27 5.57 12.84
N LYS A 50 24.75 4.62 13.64
CA LYS A 50 26.06 3.99 13.44
C LYS A 50 26.12 3.15 12.17
N THR A 51 25.03 2.46 11.82
CA THR A 51 24.99 1.56 10.66
C THR A 51 24.84 2.31 9.35
N TYR A 52 24.02 3.37 9.31
CA TYR A 52 23.67 4.05 8.07
C TYR A 52 24.29 5.45 7.92
N ASN A 53 24.99 5.92 8.96
CA ASN A 53 25.37 7.33 9.14
C ASN A 53 24.12 8.24 9.08
N SER A 54 24.26 9.53 9.40
CA SER A 54 23.19 10.54 9.32
C SER A 54 22.48 10.68 7.95
N ASP A 55 22.98 9.96 6.95
CA ASP A 55 22.71 10.12 5.53
C ASP A 55 21.37 9.55 5.05
N VAL A 56 20.61 8.79 5.85
CA VAL A 56 19.37 8.15 5.36
C VAL A 56 18.34 9.19 4.91
N PHE A 57 18.08 10.20 5.76
CA PHE A 57 17.10 11.23 5.42
C PHE A 57 17.66 12.24 4.41
N GLU A 58 18.95 12.59 4.48
CA GLU A 58 19.56 13.44 3.45
C GLU A 58 19.55 12.77 2.07
N ASN A 59 19.85 11.47 1.98
CA ASN A 59 19.77 10.72 0.74
C ASN A 59 18.33 10.61 0.24
N PHE A 60 17.37 10.42 1.16
CA PHE A 60 15.95 10.46 0.80
C PHE A 60 15.55 11.84 0.23
N ARG A 61 15.99 12.94 0.86
CA ARG A 61 15.78 14.30 0.34
C ARG A 61 16.42 14.51 -1.03
N LYS A 62 17.70 14.14 -1.18
CA LYS A 62 18.45 14.25 -2.45
C LYS A 62 17.72 13.47 -3.54
N LEU A 63 17.28 12.24 -3.27
CA LEU A 63 16.53 11.40 -4.20
C LEU A 63 15.18 12.03 -4.58
N CYS A 64 14.39 12.48 -3.61
CA CYS A 64 13.10 13.12 -3.88
C CYS A 64 13.25 14.44 -4.65
N MET A 65 14.25 15.24 -4.29
CA MET A 65 14.57 16.47 -5.01
C MET A 65 15.03 16.19 -6.43
N ASN A 66 15.86 15.17 -6.64
CA ASN A 66 16.33 14.81 -7.97
C ASN A 66 15.18 14.29 -8.85
N ASN A 67 14.34 13.41 -8.32
CA ASN A 67 13.33 12.69 -9.10
C ASN A 67 12.01 13.46 -9.22
N TYR A 68 11.55 14.07 -8.13
CA TYR A 68 10.22 14.69 -8.03
C TYR A 68 10.27 16.21 -7.96
N LYS A 69 11.46 16.79 -7.73
CA LYS A 69 11.63 18.23 -7.45
C LYS A 69 10.77 18.66 -6.26
N LEU A 70 10.61 17.77 -5.28
CA LEU A 70 9.86 17.95 -4.04
C LEU A 70 10.78 17.57 -2.89
N ASP A 71 10.81 18.40 -1.86
CA ASP A 71 11.63 18.15 -0.68
C ASP A 71 10.75 17.51 0.41
N PRO A 72 11.04 16.26 0.83
CA PRO A 72 10.21 15.54 1.78
C PRO A 72 10.15 16.20 3.15
N ALA A 73 11.06 17.13 3.47
CA ALA A 73 11.01 17.92 4.69
C ALA A 73 9.78 18.84 4.80
N TRP A 74 9.10 19.13 3.68
CA TRP A 74 7.87 19.93 3.65
C TRP A 74 6.58 19.10 3.83
N TYR A 75 6.69 17.80 4.01
CA TYR A 75 5.55 16.90 4.07
C TYR A 75 5.46 16.25 5.45
N TYR A 76 4.25 16.27 6.02
CA TYR A 76 3.96 15.56 7.27
C TYR A 76 4.06 14.04 7.13
N THR A 77 3.77 13.50 5.93
CA THR A 77 3.71 12.05 5.69
C THR A 77 4.27 11.67 4.32
N SER A 78 4.86 10.47 4.21
CA SER A 78 5.34 9.94 2.92
C SER A 78 4.21 9.72 1.89
N PRO A 79 2.98 9.30 2.25
CA PRO A 79 1.86 9.28 1.31
C PRO A 79 1.51 10.66 0.76
N GLY A 80 1.58 11.73 1.57
CA GLY A 80 1.36 13.10 1.09
C GLY A 80 2.39 13.52 0.05
N LEU A 81 3.68 13.22 0.30
CA LEU A 81 4.74 13.43 -0.69
C LEU A 81 4.51 12.63 -1.98
N ALA A 82 4.15 11.35 -1.85
CA ALA A 82 3.91 10.48 -3.00
C ALA A 82 2.71 10.96 -3.82
N TRP A 83 1.66 11.45 -3.16
CA TRP A 83 0.49 12.03 -3.79
C TRP A 83 0.85 13.26 -4.61
N ASP A 84 1.51 14.25 -4.02
CA ASP A 84 1.90 15.47 -4.73
C ASP A 84 2.92 15.19 -5.84
N ALA A 85 3.85 14.26 -5.63
CA ALA A 85 4.75 13.79 -6.68
C ALA A 85 3.96 13.20 -7.86
N SER A 86 2.95 12.36 -7.57
CA SER A 86 2.11 11.75 -8.60
C SER A 86 1.34 12.79 -9.41
N LEU A 87 0.71 13.77 -8.74
CA LEU A 87 -0.04 14.85 -9.40
C LEU A 87 0.88 15.74 -10.25
N LYS A 88 2.06 16.09 -9.72
CA LYS A 88 3.04 16.94 -10.42
C LYS A 88 3.59 16.28 -11.68
N ILE A 89 3.86 14.97 -11.64
CA ILE A 89 4.41 14.22 -12.77
C ILE A 89 3.33 13.96 -13.82
N THR A 90 2.17 13.46 -13.40
CA THR A 90 1.08 13.08 -14.31
C THR A 90 0.34 14.29 -14.86
N LYS A 91 0.32 15.40 -14.12
CA LYS A 91 -0.47 16.61 -14.41
C LYS A 91 -1.95 16.31 -14.61
N VAL A 92 -2.42 15.21 -14.02
CA VAL A 92 -3.82 14.82 -14.08
C VAL A 92 -4.67 15.84 -13.31
N ASN A 93 -5.83 16.17 -13.86
CA ASN A 93 -6.84 16.91 -13.13
C ASN A 93 -7.88 15.92 -12.62
N LEU A 94 -8.05 15.85 -11.31
CA LEU A 94 -9.01 14.97 -10.65
C LEU A 94 -10.25 15.78 -10.31
N GLU A 95 -11.41 15.31 -10.77
CA GLU A 95 -12.69 15.89 -10.38
C GLU A 95 -12.97 15.59 -8.90
N LEU A 96 -13.41 16.63 -8.18
CA LEU A 96 -13.91 16.47 -6.83
C LEU A 96 -15.33 15.91 -6.89
N ILE A 97 -15.57 14.81 -6.18
CA ILE A 97 -16.93 14.25 -6.04
C ILE A 97 -17.73 15.16 -5.10
N HIS A 98 -18.72 15.86 -5.66
CA HIS A 98 -19.61 16.75 -4.91
C HIS A 98 -20.89 16.06 -4.43
N ASP A 99 -21.31 14.99 -5.11
CA ASP A 99 -22.51 14.25 -4.79
C ASP A 99 -22.24 13.24 -3.66
N ARG A 100 -22.98 13.37 -2.56
CA ARG A 100 -22.83 12.49 -1.39
C ARG A 100 -23.17 11.03 -1.71
N GLN A 101 -24.20 10.80 -2.53
CA GLN A 101 -24.61 9.45 -2.91
C GLN A 101 -23.53 8.76 -3.76
N ILE A 102 -22.92 9.48 -4.71
CA ILE A 102 -21.80 8.94 -5.49
C ILE A 102 -20.61 8.61 -4.59
N LEU A 103 -20.29 9.50 -3.64
CA LEU A 103 -19.22 9.24 -2.67
C LEU A 103 -19.49 7.98 -1.85
N ASP A 104 -20.70 7.85 -1.30
CA ASP A 104 -21.09 6.69 -0.50
C ASP A 104 -21.04 5.39 -1.33
N ILE A 105 -21.46 5.43 -2.61
CA ILE A 105 -21.36 4.28 -3.52
C ILE A 105 -19.90 3.85 -3.72
N ILE A 106 -19.00 4.80 -3.95
CA ILE A 106 -17.58 4.50 -4.16
C ILE A 106 -16.95 3.98 -2.88
N GLU A 107 -17.16 4.64 -1.74
CA GLU A 107 -16.62 4.23 -0.44
C GLU A 107 -17.11 2.82 -0.05
N ASN A 108 -18.40 2.54 -0.22
CA ASN A 108 -18.97 1.22 0.02
C ASN A 108 -18.52 0.17 -0.99
N GLY A 109 -18.05 0.58 -2.17
CA GLY A 109 -17.48 -0.29 -3.20
C GLY A 109 -16.00 -0.65 -2.98
N ILE A 110 -15.27 0.10 -2.15
CA ILE A 110 -13.84 -0.16 -1.90
C ILE A 110 -13.67 -1.53 -1.20
N ARG A 111 -12.75 -2.34 -1.73
CA ARG A 111 -12.36 -3.64 -1.16
C ARG A 111 -10.84 -3.68 -0.96
N GLY A 112 -10.41 -4.45 0.04
CA GLY A 112 -9.00 -4.70 0.30
C GLY A 112 -8.39 -5.75 -0.63
N GLY A 113 -7.17 -6.16 -0.33
CA GLY A 113 -6.54 -7.29 -1.03
C GLY A 113 -7.28 -8.61 -0.76
N VAL A 114 -7.30 -9.49 -1.75
CA VAL A 114 -7.84 -10.85 -1.60
C VAL A 114 -6.89 -11.68 -0.74
N ALA A 115 -7.39 -12.18 0.39
CA ALA A 115 -6.68 -13.09 1.27
C ALA A 115 -7.56 -14.31 1.54
N MET A 116 -7.19 -15.45 0.98
CA MET A 116 -7.97 -16.68 1.07
C MET A 116 -7.06 -17.92 1.21
N ILE A 117 -7.61 -18.97 1.81
CA ILE A 117 -6.97 -20.27 1.93
C ILE A 117 -7.90 -21.29 1.28
N SER A 118 -7.63 -21.64 0.02
CA SER A 118 -8.41 -22.65 -0.72
C SER A 118 -8.08 -24.07 -0.25
N LYS A 119 -6.80 -24.35 0.01
CA LYS A 119 -6.31 -25.63 0.52
C LYS A 119 -5.64 -25.47 1.89
N ARG A 120 -6.23 -26.07 2.93
CA ARG A 120 -5.77 -25.93 4.32
C ARG A 120 -4.39 -26.55 4.60
N TYR A 121 -4.02 -27.60 3.87
CA TYR A 121 -2.76 -28.31 4.07
C TYR A 121 -2.24 -28.87 2.76
N SER A 122 -0.95 -28.68 2.50
CA SER A 122 -0.22 -29.33 1.42
C SER A 122 1.19 -29.64 1.90
N GLU A 123 1.68 -30.83 1.58
CA GLU A 123 3.02 -31.29 1.90
C GLU A 123 3.77 -31.52 0.58
N ALA A 124 4.98 -30.99 0.46
CA ALA A 124 5.81 -31.25 -0.70
C ALA A 124 6.31 -32.71 -0.68
N ASN A 125 6.29 -33.37 -1.83
CA ASN A 125 6.89 -34.68 -2.04
C ASN A 125 7.61 -34.65 -3.40
N SER A 126 8.92 -34.40 -3.39
CA SER A 126 9.72 -34.38 -4.61
C SER A 126 11.06 -35.08 -4.38
N PRO A 127 11.70 -35.64 -5.42
CA PRO A 127 12.99 -36.34 -5.29
C PRO A 127 14.11 -35.50 -4.65
N ASP A 128 13.98 -34.17 -4.69
CA ASP A 128 14.98 -33.22 -4.23
C ASP A 128 14.90 -32.91 -2.72
N ILE A 129 13.90 -33.44 -1.99
CA ILE A 129 13.73 -33.21 -0.55
C ILE A 129 14.11 -34.44 0.28
N ALA A 130 14.69 -34.22 1.46
CA ALA A 130 15.23 -35.29 2.31
C ALA A 130 14.21 -36.37 2.73
N ASN A 131 12.92 -36.01 2.84
CA ASN A 131 11.84 -36.91 3.26
C ASN A 131 11.01 -37.45 2.07
N TYR A 132 11.59 -37.49 0.87
CA TYR A 132 10.91 -38.00 -0.32
C TYR A 132 10.40 -39.43 -0.13
N ASN A 133 9.15 -39.66 -0.49
CA ASN A 133 8.55 -40.99 -0.50
C ASN A 133 8.15 -41.38 -1.93
N PRO A 134 8.85 -42.34 -2.57
CA PRO A 134 8.53 -42.78 -3.93
C PRO A 134 7.19 -43.53 -4.05
N LYS A 135 6.54 -43.86 -2.92
CA LYS A 135 5.19 -44.46 -2.89
C LYS A 135 4.08 -43.42 -2.87
N LYS A 136 4.39 -42.14 -2.63
CA LYS A 136 3.42 -41.03 -2.66
C LYS A 136 3.53 -40.29 -3.99
N GLU A 137 2.46 -39.61 -4.38
CA GLU A 137 2.45 -38.74 -5.57
C GLU A 137 3.45 -37.60 -5.43
N ASN A 138 4.07 -37.20 -6.55
CA ASN A 138 4.97 -36.06 -6.56
C ASN A 138 4.19 -34.75 -6.42
N VAL A 139 4.50 -33.97 -5.39
CA VAL A 139 3.87 -32.67 -5.09
C VAL A 139 4.96 -31.62 -4.95
N ASN A 140 4.93 -30.62 -5.83
CA ASN A 140 5.77 -29.43 -5.72
C ASN A 140 4.92 -28.25 -5.23
N ILE A 141 5.48 -27.44 -4.33
CA ILE A 141 4.84 -26.22 -3.83
C ILE A 141 5.65 -25.03 -4.33
N SER A 142 4.99 -24.13 -5.05
CA SER A 142 5.59 -22.93 -5.59
C SER A 142 5.04 -21.69 -4.88
N TYR A 143 5.92 -20.76 -4.53
CA TYR A 143 5.55 -19.43 -4.06
C TYR A 143 5.71 -18.44 -5.19
N ILE A 144 4.64 -17.72 -5.52
CA ILE A 144 4.63 -16.70 -6.57
C ILE A 144 4.17 -15.40 -5.93
N ASP A 145 4.91 -14.32 -6.19
CA ASP A 145 4.63 -12.99 -5.68
C ASP A 145 4.68 -11.97 -6.82
N ALA A 146 3.73 -11.04 -6.83
CA ALA A 146 3.66 -10.01 -7.84
C ALA A 146 4.50 -8.79 -7.42
N ASN A 147 5.58 -8.55 -8.16
CA ASN A 147 6.41 -7.36 -7.96
C ASN A 147 5.61 -6.07 -8.20
N ASN A 148 5.40 -5.28 -7.15
CA ASN A 148 4.72 -3.98 -7.20
C ASN A 148 3.30 -4.05 -7.82
N LEU A 149 2.46 -4.97 -7.33
CA LEU A 149 1.10 -5.19 -7.82
C LEU A 149 0.27 -3.90 -7.94
N TYR A 150 0.22 -3.09 -6.88
CA TYR A 150 -0.55 -1.84 -6.90
C TYR A 150 0.06 -0.80 -7.83
N GLY A 151 1.38 -0.69 -7.92
CA GLY A 151 2.01 0.22 -8.88
C GLY A 151 1.72 -0.16 -10.33
N TRP A 152 1.67 -1.47 -10.64
CA TRP A 152 1.22 -1.94 -11.95
C TRP A 152 -0.26 -1.62 -12.19
N ALA A 153 -1.13 -1.81 -11.20
CA ALA A 153 -2.55 -1.46 -11.30
C ALA A 153 -2.75 0.05 -11.52
N MET A 154 -2.00 0.89 -10.80
CA MET A 154 -2.00 2.35 -10.95
C MET A 154 -1.49 2.84 -12.31
N SER A 155 -0.77 1.99 -13.06
CA SER A 155 -0.35 2.29 -14.44
C SER A 155 -1.46 2.09 -15.47
N LYS A 156 -2.62 1.56 -15.07
CA LYS A 156 -3.76 1.32 -15.95
C LYS A 156 -4.67 2.53 -16.01
N LYS A 157 -5.67 2.48 -16.89
CA LYS A 157 -6.72 3.51 -16.96
C LYS A 157 -7.52 3.49 -15.67
N LEU A 158 -7.53 4.60 -14.95
CA LEU A 158 -8.29 4.81 -13.72
C LEU A 158 -9.33 5.93 -13.92
N PRO A 159 -10.45 5.91 -13.19
CA PRO A 159 -11.43 6.99 -13.24
C PRO A 159 -10.85 8.28 -12.66
N THR A 160 -11.06 9.40 -13.36
CA THR A 160 -10.53 10.72 -12.95
C THR A 160 -11.57 11.83 -12.93
N HIS A 161 -12.65 11.70 -13.72
CA HIS A 161 -13.71 12.69 -13.89
C HIS A 161 -14.96 12.07 -14.55
N ASN A 162 -16.01 12.87 -14.71
CA ASN A 162 -17.35 12.58 -15.20
C ASN A 162 -18.11 11.57 -14.34
N PHE A 163 -18.06 11.75 -13.02
CA PHE A 163 -18.81 10.91 -12.10
C PHE A 163 -20.30 11.27 -12.18
N LYS A 164 -21.13 10.32 -12.62
CA LYS A 164 -22.59 10.49 -12.71
C LYS A 164 -23.30 9.22 -12.26
N LEU A 165 -24.51 9.39 -11.72
CA LEU A 165 -25.45 8.30 -11.58
C LEU A 165 -25.96 7.90 -12.98
N MET A 166 -26.14 6.60 -13.19
CA MET A 166 -26.67 6.07 -14.44
C MET A 166 -28.18 6.25 -14.49
N ASN A 167 -28.71 6.60 -15.67
CA ASN A 167 -30.13 6.49 -15.97
C ASN A 167 -30.43 5.11 -16.61
N ASP A 168 -31.70 4.87 -16.94
CA ASP A 168 -32.13 3.59 -17.52
C ASP A 168 -31.42 3.30 -18.86
N ASP A 169 -31.26 4.32 -19.72
CA ASP A 169 -30.55 4.20 -21.01
C ASP A 169 -29.07 3.83 -20.82
N ASP A 170 -28.38 4.48 -19.87
CA ASP A 170 -27.00 4.18 -19.51
C ASP A 170 -26.89 2.73 -18.99
N LEU A 171 -27.91 2.25 -18.26
CA LEU A 171 -27.96 0.90 -17.69
C LEU A 171 -28.16 -0.16 -18.77
N GLU A 172 -28.98 0.07 -19.80
CA GLU A 172 -29.10 -0.85 -20.93
C GLU A 172 -27.76 -1.05 -21.66
N GLU A 173 -26.94 -0.01 -21.71
CA GLU A 173 -25.62 -0.03 -22.35
C GLU A 173 -24.44 -0.11 -21.36
N TRP A 174 -24.66 -0.55 -20.12
CA TRP A 174 -23.68 -0.48 -19.03
C TRP A 174 -22.29 -1.04 -19.38
N LYS A 175 -22.23 -2.07 -20.22
CA LYS A 175 -20.98 -2.73 -20.68
C LYS A 175 -20.06 -1.80 -21.48
N LYS A 176 -20.60 -0.71 -22.04
CA LYS A 176 -19.82 0.31 -22.76
C LYS A 176 -19.17 1.32 -21.80
N HIS A 177 -19.53 1.29 -20.53
CA HIS A 177 -19.11 2.25 -19.52
C HIS A 177 -18.29 1.59 -18.42
N SER A 178 -17.30 2.31 -17.90
CA SER A 178 -16.69 1.96 -16.62
C SER A 178 -17.67 2.34 -15.50
N CYS A 179 -18.27 1.34 -14.86
CA CYS A 179 -19.35 1.54 -13.88
C CYS A 179 -19.19 0.66 -12.63
N ILE A 180 -19.89 1.05 -11.57
CA ILE A 180 -20.11 0.26 -10.37
C ILE A 180 -21.61 -0.06 -10.36
N LEU A 181 -21.96 -1.34 -10.28
CA LEU A 181 -23.34 -1.80 -10.30
C LEU A 181 -23.68 -2.48 -8.98
N PHE A 182 -24.87 -2.18 -8.47
CA PHE A 182 -25.51 -2.94 -7.40
C PHE A 182 -26.49 -3.89 -8.06
N VAL A 183 -26.26 -5.18 -7.89
CA VAL A 183 -26.99 -6.24 -8.58
C VAL A 183 -27.31 -7.37 -7.62
N ASP A 184 -28.47 -7.97 -7.82
CA ASP A 184 -28.75 -9.30 -7.29
C ASP A 184 -28.15 -10.33 -8.25
N LEU A 185 -27.29 -11.20 -7.73
CA LEU A 185 -26.64 -12.25 -8.51
C LEU A 185 -27.29 -13.59 -8.22
N GLU A 186 -27.80 -14.25 -9.26
CA GLU A 186 -28.10 -15.67 -9.21
C GLU A 186 -26.80 -16.46 -9.51
N TYR A 187 -26.39 -17.34 -8.60
CA TYR A 187 -25.16 -18.12 -8.76
C TYR A 187 -25.47 -19.62 -8.92
N PRO A 188 -25.47 -20.16 -10.15
CA PRO A 188 -25.88 -21.52 -10.44
C PRO A 188 -25.07 -22.58 -9.67
N ASP A 189 -25.78 -23.54 -9.07
CA ASP A 189 -25.19 -24.63 -8.25
C ASP A 189 -24.11 -25.41 -8.98
N ASN A 190 -24.26 -25.61 -10.30
CA ASN A 190 -23.29 -26.35 -11.10
C ASN A 190 -21.91 -25.65 -11.23
N LEU A 191 -21.78 -24.40 -10.79
CA LEU A 191 -20.53 -23.64 -10.80
C LEU A 191 -19.86 -23.58 -9.44
N HIS A 192 -20.50 -24.03 -8.36
CA HIS A 192 -19.99 -23.88 -7.00
C HIS A 192 -18.69 -24.67 -6.80
N ASP A 193 -18.67 -25.94 -7.23
CA ASP A 193 -17.47 -26.78 -7.15
C ASP A 193 -16.32 -26.22 -8.00
N LEU A 194 -16.64 -25.64 -9.17
CA LEU A 194 -15.64 -25.09 -10.08
C LEU A 194 -14.98 -23.81 -9.51
N HIS A 195 -15.74 -22.95 -8.84
CA HIS A 195 -15.20 -21.71 -8.27
C HIS A 195 -14.88 -21.81 -6.78
N ASN A 196 -14.87 -23.01 -6.21
CA ASN A 196 -14.63 -23.22 -4.77
C ASN A 196 -13.30 -22.59 -4.30
N ASP A 197 -12.29 -22.59 -5.18
CA ASP A 197 -11.00 -21.98 -4.87
C ASP A 197 -11.03 -20.45 -4.98
N LEU A 198 -11.80 -19.88 -5.92
CA LEU A 198 -11.90 -18.44 -6.16
C LEU A 198 -13.36 -18.07 -6.48
N PRO A 199 -14.21 -17.85 -5.46
CA PRO A 199 -15.62 -17.59 -5.67
C PRO A 199 -15.85 -16.27 -6.40
N LEU A 200 -16.95 -16.20 -7.15
CA LEU A 200 -17.36 -14.98 -7.84
C LEU A 200 -17.94 -13.97 -6.84
N ALA A 201 -17.56 -12.69 -6.99
CA ALA A 201 -18.09 -11.57 -6.20
C ALA A 201 -18.09 -11.82 -4.67
N PRO A 202 -16.94 -12.16 -4.05
CA PRO A 202 -16.89 -12.40 -2.62
C PRO A 202 -17.22 -11.12 -1.84
N GLU A 203 -18.21 -11.20 -0.97
CA GLU A 203 -18.56 -10.11 -0.06
C GLU A 203 -17.87 -10.23 1.29
N ARG A 204 -17.75 -9.09 1.98
CA ARG A 204 -17.25 -9.05 3.35
C ARG A 204 -18.35 -9.57 4.28
N LEU A 205 -18.12 -10.72 4.90
CA LEU A 205 -18.92 -11.21 6.04
C LEU A 205 -18.73 -10.32 7.28
#